data_AF-A0A535PDL4-F1
#
_entry.id   AF-A0A535PDL4-F1
#
_cell.length_a   1.000
_cell.length_b   1.000
_cell.length_c   1.000
_cell.angle_alpha   90.00
_cell.angle_beta   90.00
_cell.angle_gamma   90.00
#
_symmetry.space_group_name_H-M   'P 1'
#
loop_
_entity.id
_entity.type
_entity.pdbx_description
1 polymer ?
#
loop_
_entity_poly.entity_id
_entity_poly.type
_entity_poly.pdbx_seq_one_letter_code
_entity_poly.pdbx_strand_id
1 'polypeptide(L)' 'MTIAEGGSESTHTVAIRDEDLDRLAAGATDPTDLVRRSFAFLLEREPKEAILRSFDLPIIGRFFPEYEATIRQPASRED' A
#
# COMPACT_ATOMS: atom_id res chain seq x y z
N MET A 1 -4.54 7.05 5.83
CA MET A 1 -4.88 7.44 4.44
C MET A 1 -6.38 7.60 4.31
N THR A 2 -6.81 8.65 3.61
CA THR A 2 -8.22 8.94 3.35
C THR A 2 -8.50 8.70 1.87
N ILE A 3 -9.56 7.95 1.56
CA ILE A 3 -9.99 7.60 0.20
C ILE A 3 -11.39 8.14 -0.05
N ALA A 4 -11.54 9.06 -1.01
CA ALA A 4 -12.83 9.60 -1.43
C ALA A 4 -13.19 9.10 -2.84
N GLU A 5 -14.33 8.45 -2.98
CA GLU A 5 -14.83 7.85 -4.24
C GLU A 5 -16.38 7.91 -4.23
N GLY A 6 -17.02 8.27 -5.34
CA GLY A 6 -18.48 8.19 -5.49
C GLY A 6 -19.29 8.97 -4.45
N GLY A 7 -18.76 10.09 -3.93
CA GLY A 7 -19.43 10.92 -2.92
C GLY A 7 -19.36 10.42 -1.48
N SER A 8 -18.62 9.33 -1.22
CA SER A 8 -18.35 8.81 0.12
C SER A 8 -16.86 8.82 0.43
N GLU A 9 -16.49 8.77 1.71
CA GLU A 9 -15.09 8.78 2.16
C GLU A 9 -14.82 7.63 3.13
N SER A 10 -13.63 7.04 3.04
CA SER A 10 -13.13 6.08 4.02
C SER A 10 -11.73 6.46 4.52
N THR A 11 -11.59 6.57 5.83
CA THR A 11 -10.30 6.68 6.53
C THR A 11 -9.77 5.30 6.89
N HIS A 12 -8.47 5.10 6.66
CA HIS A 12 -7.74 3.89 6.97
C HIS A 12 -6.43 4.21 7.69
N THR A 13 -6.09 3.43 8.70
CA THR A 13 -4.82 3.50 9.42
C THR A 13 -3.93 2.35 8.96
N VAL A 14 -2.73 2.66 8.48
CA VAL A 14 -1.80 1.64 7.98
C VAL A 14 -0.53 1.70 8.81
N ALA A 15 -0.19 0.57 9.41
CA ALA A 15 1.06 0.38 10.11
C ALA A 15 2.11 -0.21 9.15
N ILE A 16 3.32 0.36 9.22
CA ILE A 16 4.48 -0.08 8.44
C ILE A 16 5.65 -0.16 9.40
N ARG A 17 6.37 -1.27 9.37
CA ARG A 17 7.64 -1.43 10.08
C ARG A 17 8.78 -1.03 9.15
N ASP A 18 9.89 -0.57 9.71
CA ASP A 18 11.07 -0.17 8.94
C ASP A 18 11.58 -1.31 8.03
N GLU A 19 11.52 -2.56 8.50
CA GLU A 19 11.88 -3.75 7.72
C GLU A 19 10.98 -3.95 6.48
N ASP A 20 9.69 -3.61 6.59
CA ASP A 20 8.74 -3.73 5.48
C ASP A 20 8.92 -2.57 4.50
N LEU A 21 9.21 -1.37 5.00
CA LEU A 21 9.51 -0.21 4.17
C LEU A 21 10.76 -0.46 3.32
N ASP A 22 11.86 -0.94 3.92
CA ASP A 22 13.08 -1.28 3.20
C ASP A 22 12.85 -2.40 2.17
N ARG A 23 12.11 -3.44 2.54
CA ARG A 23 11.83 -4.58 1.65
C ARG A 23 10.94 -4.22 0.46
N LEU A 24 9.95 -3.35 0.65
CA LEU A 24 8.93 -3.02 -0.35
C LEU A 24 9.24 -1.74 -1.14
N ALA A 25 10.02 -0.85 -0.56
CA ALA A 25 10.43 0.42 -1.15
C ALA A 25 11.86 0.74 -0.69
N ALA A 26 12.82 -0.11 -1.07
CA ALA A 26 14.23 0.06 -0.72
C ALA A 26 14.74 1.47 -1.05
N GLY A 27 15.33 2.14 -0.06
CA GLY A 27 15.82 3.52 -0.19
C GLY A 27 14.75 4.60 -0.01
N ALA A 28 13.48 4.25 0.21
CA ALA A 28 12.45 5.23 0.56
C ALA A 28 12.63 5.72 1.99
N THR A 29 12.67 7.03 2.16
CA THR A 29 12.69 7.70 3.48
C THR A 29 11.30 8.05 3.99
N ASP A 30 10.29 7.96 3.13
CA ASP A 30 8.89 8.25 3.47
C ASP A 30 7.97 7.12 3.01
N PRO A 31 7.12 6.57 3.90
CA PRO A 31 6.22 5.47 3.57
C PRO A 31 4.97 5.90 2.78
N THR A 32 4.71 7.19 2.61
CA THR A 32 3.44 7.69 2.03
C THR A 32 3.25 7.18 0.61
N ASP A 33 4.30 7.20 -0.21
CA ASP A 33 4.25 6.70 -1.59
C ASP A 33 3.91 5.20 -1.64
N LEU A 34 4.57 4.40 -0.80
CA LEU A 34 4.30 2.96 -0.65
C LEU A 34 2.84 2.71 -0.26
N VAL A 35 2.31 3.47 0.71
CA VAL A 35 0.90 3.38 1.13
C VAL A 35 -0.03 3.73 -0.04
N ARG A 36 0.24 4.82 -0.78
CA ARG A 36 -0.60 5.24 -1.91
C ARG A 36 -0.67 4.18 -3.00
N ARG A 37 0.47 3.61 -3.40
CA ARG A 37 0.53 2.52 -4.39
C ARG A 37 -0.19 1.26 -3.90
N SER A 38 -0.10 0.97 -2.61
CA SER A 38 -0.82 -0.16 -2.01
C SER A 38 -2.33 0.02 -2.05
N PHE A 39 -2.84 1.23 -1.81
CA PHE A 39 -4.26 1.52 -1.98
C PHE A 39 -4.71 1.49 -3.44
N ALA A 40 -3.88 1.95 -4.38
CA ALA A 40 -4.18 1.80 -5.81
C ALA A 40 -4.34 0.31 -6.18
N PHE A 41 -3.39 -0.54 -5.77
CA PHE A 41 -3.43 -1.98 -5.98
C PHE A 41 -4.70 -2.64 -5.40
N LEU A 42 -5.10 -2.24 -4.19
CA LEU A 42 -6.31 -2.76 -3.52
C LEU A 42 -7.58 -2.31 -4.23
N LEU A 43 -7.68 -1.03 -4.62
CA LEU A 43 -8.87 -0.46 -5.25
C LEU A 43 -9.15 -1.02 -6.66
N GLU A 44 -8.12 -1.54 -7.34
CA GLU A 44 -8.30 -2.28 -8.60
C GLU A 44 -9.00 -3.64 -8.39
N ARG A 45 -9.01 -4.17 -7.16
CA ARG A 45 -9.48 -5.54 -6.83
C ARG A 45 -10.71 -5.53 -5.94
N GLU A 46 -10.77 -4.62 -4.99
CA GLU A 46 -11.81 -4.54 -3.97
C GLU A 46 -12.31 -3.11 -3.81
N PRO A 47 -13.62 -2.91 -3.57
CA PRO A 47 -14.14 -1.58 -3.25
C PRO A 47 -13.56 -1.11 -1.91
N LYS A 48 -13.40 0.21 -1.75
CA LYS A 48 -12.84 0.82 -0.52
C LYS A 48 -13.54 0.40 0.78
N GLU A 49 -14.82 0.02 0.69
CA GLU A 49 -15.65 -0.42 1.82
C GLU A 49 -15.28 -1.82 2.33
N ALA A 50 -14.68 -2.65 1.47
CA ALA A 50 -14.16 -3.97 1.82
C ALA A 50 -12.75 -3.92 2.42
N ILE A 51 -12.01 -2.82 2.20
CA ILE A 51 -10.66 -2.64 2.72
C ILE A 51 -10.72 -2.43 4.24
N LEU A 52 -9.91 -3.20 4.98
CA LEU A 52 -9.80 -3.07 6.43
C LEU A 52 -9.49 -1.62 6.84
N ARG A 53 -10.18 -1.14 7.90
CA ARG A 53 -9.97 0.21 8.44
C ARG A 53 -8.62 0.40 9.10
N SER A 54 -8.03 -0.67 9.63
CA SER A 54 -6.73 -0.64 10.28
C SER A 54 -6.00 -1.95 10.04
N PHE A 55 -4.78 -1.90 9.53
CA PHE A 55 -4.00 -3.09 9.25
C PHE A 55 -2.50 -2.80 9.08
N ASP A 56 -1.68 -3.84 9.22
CA ASP A 56 -0.26 -3.82 8.85
C ASP A 56 -0.12 -4.08 7.35
N LEU A 57 0.65 -3.25 6.65
CA LEU A 57 0.88 -3.36 5.21
C LEU A 57 1.23 -4.78 4.70
N PRO A 58 2.10 -5.58 5.35
CA PRO A 58 2.42 -6.94 4.89
C PRO A 58 1.23 -7.91 4.89
N ILE A 59 0.12 -7.60 5.57
CA ILE A 59 -1.07 -8.45 5.53
C ILE A 59 -1.64 -8.57 4.12
N ILE A 60 -1.47 -7.54 3.28
CA ILE A 60 -1.97 -7.53 1.90
C ILE A 60 -1.39 -8.71 1.12
N GLY A 61 -0.09 -9.01 1.29
CA GLY A 61 0.58 -10.13 0.63
C GLY A 61 0.03 -11.51 1.01
N ARG A 62 -0.64 -11.64 2.17
CA ARG A 62 -1.32 -12.89 2.57
C ARG A 62 -2.61 -13.13 1.78
N PHE A 63 -3.29 -12.07 1.36
CA PHE A 63 -4.51 -12.14 0.56
C PHE A 63 -4.20 -12.11 -0.94
N PHE A 64 -3.16 -11.36 -1.32
CA PHE A 64 -2.73 -11.16 -2.69
C PHE A 64 -1.25 -11.52 -2.83
N PRO A 65 -0.91 -12.78 -3.19
CA PRO A 65 0.47 -13.23 -3.29
C PRO A 65 1.34 -12.43 -4.28
N GLU A 66 0.72 -11.80 -5.28
CA GLU A 66 1.37 -10.94 -6.27
C GLU A 66 1.73 -9.53 -5.75
N TYR A 67 1.14 -9.12 -4.62
CA TYR A 67 1.23 -7.75 -4.09
C TYR A 67 2.66 -7.24 -4.03
N GLU A 68 3.56 -7.98 -3.38
CA GLU A 68 4.94 -7.53 -3.22
C GLU A 68 5.67 -7.36 -4.55
N ALA A 69 5.44 -8.27 -5.49
CA ALA A 69 6.06 -8.18 -6.80
C ALA A 69 5.53 -6.99 -7.61
N THR A 70 4.25 -6.64 -7.43
CA THR A 70 3.62 -5.49 -8.09
C THR A 70 4.06 -4.16 -7.49
N ILE A 71 4.17 -4.07 -6.16
CA ILE A 71 4.46 -2.81 -5.48
C ILE A 71 5.94 -2.56 -5.20
N ARG A 72 6.82 -3.56 -5.33
CA ARG A 72 8.26 -3.28 -5.29
C ARG A 72 8.65 -2.42 -6.49
N GLN A 73 9.28 -1.27 -6.22
CA GLN A 73 10.02 -0.59 -7.28
C GLN A 73 11.41 -1.22 -7.34
N PRO A 74 11.94 -1.52 -8.54
CA PRO A 74 13.39 -1.52 -8.67
C PRO A 74 13.86 -0.12 -8.29
N ALA A 75 14.95 0.00 -7.53
CA ALA A 75 15.58 1.31 -7.31
C ALA A 75 15.69 1.98 -8.68
N SER A 76 14.89 3.01 -8.92
CA SER A 76 14.94 3.76 -10.16
C SER A 76 16.38 4.17 -10.32
N ARG A 77 17.03 3.59 -11.31
CA ARG A 77 18.31 4.05 -11.81
C ARG A 77 18.00 5.37 -12.48
N GLU A 78 17.95 6.43 -11.68
CA GLU A 78 18.02 7.79 -12.18
C GLU A 78 19.47 7.97 -12.67
N ASP A 79 19.61 8.11 -14.00
CA ASP A 79 20.84 8.46 -14.73
C ASP A 79 21.08 9.97 -14.64
#